data_AF-A0A4S0KLY5-F1
#
_entry.id   AF-A0A4S0KLY5-F1
#
_cell.length_a   1.000
_cell.length_b   1.000
_cell.length_c   1.000
_cell.angle_alpha   90.00
_cell.angle_beta   90.00
_cell.angle_gamma   90.00
#
_symmetry.space_group_name_H-M   'P 1'
#
loop_
_entity.id
_entity.type
_entity.pdbx_description
1 polymer ?
#
loop_
_entity_poly.entity_id
_entity_poly.type
_entity_poly.pdbx_seq_one_letter_code
_entity_poly.pdbx_strand_id
1 'polypeptide(L)'
;MTISTCQAHPSLSRRTLLKAAGLAAIGGVAACNSVSLPTGEGAGVSSSATTTLSTIRTSAGLPALVPDAQLEQAALQQAGYMASRARMSHTTRWGKDFASRMKGNGVQGAAGENIAEGRFDQQKLFDIWMHSDGHRRNMLDPDFSRFGLAYVRDGRDPSLRYWALVLGK
;
A
#
# COMPACT_ATOMS: atom_id res chain seq x y z
N MET A 1 -5.03 -41.19 -63.70
CA MET A 1 -5.60 -42.54 -63.52
C MET A 1 -5.02 -43.08 -62.22
N THR A 2 -5.91 -43.52 -61.33
CA THR A 2 -5.77 -44.18 -60.01
C THR A 2 -4.40 -44.79 -59.68
N ILE A 3 -3.94 -44.81 -58.43
CA ILE A 3 -4.30 -45.87 -57.48
C ILE A 3 -4.23 -45.36 -56.03
N SER A 4 -5.33 -45.59 -55.32
CA SER A 4 -5.49 -45.54 -53.87
C SER A 4 -4.94 -46.84 -53.28
N THR A 5 -4.08 -46.78 -52.26
CA THR A 5 -3.63 -47.94 -51.49
C THR A 5 -4.14 -47.85 -50.05
N CYS A 6 -5.17 -48.65 -49.75
CA CYS A 6 -5.50 -49.05 -48.38
C CYS A 6 -4.46 -50.08 -47.91
N GLN A 7 -3.84 -49.84 -46.75
CA GLN A 7 -3.19 -50.88 -45.97
C GLN A 7 -4.04 -51.27 -44.77
N ALA A 8 -3.82 -52.49 -44.30
CA ALA A 8 -4.74 -53.26 -43.50
C ALA A 8 -4.06 -53.88 -42.27
N HIS A 9 -4.89 -54.17 -41.25
CA HIS A 9 -4.71 -55.08 -40.09
C HIS A 9 -3.74 -54.62 -38.97
N PRO A 10 -3.87 -55.09 -37.70
CA PRO A 10 -4.68 -56.20 -37.21
C PRO A 10 -5.56 -55.90 -35.97
N SER A 11 -6.57 -56.76 -35.80
CA SER A 11 -7.35 -56.94 -34.57
C SER A 11 -6.56 -57.72 -33.54
N LEU A 12 -6.46 -57.23 -32.29
CA LEU A 12 -6.10 -58.08 -31.15
C LEU A 12 -6.87 -57.68 -29.87
N SER A 13 -7.74 -58.62 -29.49
CA SER A 13 -8.09 -59.08 -28.15
C SER A 13 -8.85 -58.18 -27.16
N ARG A 14 -10.15 -58.49 -27.02
CA ARG A 14 -10.93 -58.38 -25.78
C ARG A 14 -10.20 -59.12 -24.65
N ARG A 15 -9.55 -58.40 -23.75
CA ARG A 15 -9.34 -58.76 -22.32
C ARG A 15 -8.39 -57.73 -21.72
N THR A 16 -8.94 -56.69 -21.12
CA THR A 16 -8.53 -56.12 -19.83
C THR A 16 -9.57 -55.06 -19.49
N LEU A 17 -10.59 -55.49 -18.75
CA LEU A 17 -11.52 -54.62 -18.06
C LEU A 17 -10.80 -53.93 -16.89
N LEU A 18 -11.32 -52.74 -16.55
CA LEU A 18 -11.12 -51.96 -15.33
C LEU A 18 -9.91 -51.02 -15.31
N LYS A 19 -10.19 -49.72 -15.43
CA LYS A 19 -9.73 -48.69 -14.50
C LYS A 19 -10.57 -47.40 -14.62
N ALA A 20 -11.33 -47.16 -13.55
CA ALA A 20 -11.76 -45.89 -12.97
C ALA A 20 -12.54 -44.88 -13.83
N ALA A 21 -13.82 -44.73 -13.44
CA ALA A 21 -14.67 -43.59 -13.74
C ALA A 21 -14.02 -42.27 -13.27
N GLY A 22 -13.81 -41.35 -14.21
CA GLY A 22 -13.47 -39.96 -13.88
C GLY A 22 -14.73 -39.19 -13.49
N LEU A 23 -14.87 -38.87 -12.21
CA LEU A 23 -15.78 -37.80 -11.77
C LEU A 23 -15.30 -36.48 -12.38
N ALA A 24 -16.05 -35.93 -13.33
CA ALA A 24 -15.91 -34.53 -13.73
C ALA A 24 -16.50 -33.65 -12.62
N ALA A 25 -15.69 -33.27 -11.64
CA ALA A 25 -16.07 -32.28 -10.64
C ALA A 25 -15.94 -30.87 -11.22
N ILE A 26 -17.06 -30.14 -11.19
CA ILE A 26 -17.21 -28.74 -11.60
C ILE A 26 -16.32 -27.87 -10.69
N GLY A 27 -15.28 -27.27 -11.27
CA GLY A 27 -14.35 -26.37 -10.58
C GLY A 27 -14.48 -24.93 -11.08
N GLY A 28 -15.63 -24.29 -10.85
CA GLY A 28 -15.77 -22.84 -11.02
C GLY A 28 -15.11 -22.12 -9.84
N VAL A 29 -13.79 -21.98 -9.86
CA VAL A 29 -13.07 -21.18 -8.86
C VAL A 29 -13.36 -19.72 -9.15
N ALA A 30 -14.26 -19.11 -8.39
CA ALA A 30 -14.45 -17.66 -8.37
C ALA A 30 -13.19 -17.01 -7.77
N ALA A 31 -12.20 -16.72 -8.63
CA ALA A 31 -11.03 -15.94 -8.24
C ALA A 31 -11.50 -14.52 -7.89
N CYS A 32 -11.58 -14.23 -6.59
CA CYS A 32 -11.67 -12.85 -6.09
C CYS A 32 -10.34 -12.13 -6.38
N ASN A 33 -10.09 -11.78 -7.64
CA ASN A 33 -8.93 -11.01 -8.04
C ASN A 33 -9.08 -9.61 -7.44
N SER A 34 -8.40 -9.39 -6.32
CA SER A 34 -8.22 -8.03 -5.80
C SER A 34 -7.28 -7.34 -6.77
N VAL A 35 -7.82 -6.53 -7.67
CA VAL A 35 -7.02 -5.79 -8.65
C VAL A 35 -6.10 -4.85 -7.88
N SER A 36 -4.82 -5.24 -7.77
CA SER A 36 -3.73 -4.36 -7.36
C SER A 36 -3.34 -3.53 -8.57
N LEU A 37 -3.46 -2.21 -8.47
CA LEU A 37 -3.04 -1.31 -9.53
C LEU A 37 -1.52 -1.14 -9.48
N PRO A 38 -0.87 -0.86 -10.63
CA PRO A 38 0.54 -0.48 -10.63
C PRO A 38 0.73 0.75 -9.74
N THR A 39 1.80 0.74 -8.93
CA THR A 39 2.25 1.90 -8.16
C THR A 39 3.41 2.56 -8.88
N GLY A 40 3.49 3.89 -8.83
CA GLY A 40 4.62 4.64 -9.33
C GLY A 40 5.79 4.70 -8.34
N GLU A 41 6.76 5.57 -8.63
CA GLU A 41 7.87 5.88 -7.73
C GLU A 41 7.38 6.31 -6.35
N GLY A 42 8.05 5.81 -5.30
CA GLY A 42 7.83 6.21 -3.93
C GLY A 42 9.13 6.63 -3.25
N ALA A 43 9.03 7.55 -2.29
CA ALA A 43 10.17 8.05 -1.54
C ALA A 43 9.80 8.42 -0.10
N GLY A 44 10.70 8.12 0.82
CA GLY A 44 10.77 8.78 2.13
C GLY A 44 11.33 10.19 1.96
N VAL A 45 10.70 11.17 2.60
CA VAL A 45 10.99 12.60 2.47
C VAL A 45 11.02 13.30 3.84
N SER A 46 11.32 12.57 4.90
CA SER A 46 11.38 13.14 6.26
C SER A 46 12.46 14.19 6.38
N SER A 47 13.62 13.99 5.74
CA SER A 47 14.73 14.95 5.71
C SER A 47 14.28 16.32 5.17
N SER A 48 13.64 16.36 4.00
CA SER A 48 13.13 17.61 3.41
C SER A 48 11.95 18.22 4.16
N ALA A 49 11.26 17.45 5.00
CA ALA A 49 10.15 17.92 5.83
C ALA A 49 10.57 18.51 7.18
N THR A 50 11.78 18.19 7.66
CA THR A 50 12.27 18.58 8.99
C THR A 50 12.09 20.08 9.26
N THR A 51 12.55 20.95 8.37
CA THR A 51 12.46 22.40 8.56
C THR A 51 11.01 22.87 8.61
N THR A 52 10.13 22.33 7.76
CA THR A 52 8.73 22.76 7.70
C THR A 52 7.99 22.36 8.98
N LEU A 53 8.13 21.11 9.43
CA LEU A 53 7.51 20.63 10.67
C LEU A 53 8.09 21.30 11.92
N SER A 54 9.39 21.57 11.93
CA SER A 54 10.05 22.34 13.00
C SER A 54 9.44 23.75 13.10
N THR A 55 9.31 24.47 11.99
CA THR A 55 8.67 25.80 11.96
C THR A 55 7.22 25.74 12.44
N ILE A 56 6.43 24.77 11.95
CA ILE A 56 5.04 24.57 12.38
C ILE A 56 4.96 24.43 13.90
N ARG A 57 5.77 23.55 14.50
CA ARG A 57 5.69 23.24 15.93
C ARG A 57 6.28 24.32 16.82
N THR A 58 7.43 24.87 16.45
CA THR A 58 8.06 25.96 17.20
C THR A 58 7.21 27.22 17.20
N SER A 59 6.50 27.53 16.12
CA SER A 59 5.51 28.63 16.09
C SER A 59 4.34 28.43 17.05
N ALA A 60 4.06 27.19 17.42
CA ALA A 60 3.06 26.81 18.41
C ALA A 60 3.64 26.59 19.82
N GLY A 61 4.91 26.93 20.06
CA GLY A 61 5.57 26.73 21.35
C GLY A 61 5.93 25.28 21.67
N LEU A 62 5.93 24.39 20.67
CA LEU A 62 6.25 22.97 20.82
C LEU A 62 7.68 22.65 20.35
N PRO A 63 8.35 21.65 20.93
CA PRO A 63 9.63 21.16 20.42
C PRO A 63 9.51 20.61 18.99
N ALA A 64 10.60 20.70 18.23
CA ALA A 64 10.69 20.09 16.91
C ALA A 64 10.61 18.56 17.00
N LEU A 65 10.00 17.93 15.98
CA LEU A 65 10.00 16.47 15.83
C LEU A 65 11.32 16.01 15.20
N VAL A 66 11.78 14.83 15.59
CA VAL A 66 12.98 14.19 15.02
C VAL A 66 12.58 13.21 13.92
N PRO A 67 13.20 13.24 12.74
CA PRO A 67 12.99 12.22 11.71
C PRO A 67 13.35 10.82 12.23
N ASP A 68 12.50 9.84 11.96
CA ASP A 68 12.67 8.45 12.40
C ASP A 68 12.43 7.49 11.23
N ALA A 69 13.41 6.62 10.97
CA ALA A 69 13.40 5.71 9.82
C ALA A 69 12.31 4.62 9.93
N GLN A 70 11.91 4.20 11.14
CA GLN A 70 10.84 3.22 11.33
C GLN A 70 9.48 3.84 11.02
N LEU A 71 9.26 5.09 11.47
CA LEU A 71 8.06 5.85 11.13
C LEU A 71 8.00 6.16 9.62
N GLU A 72 9.13 6.49 9.00
CA GLU A 72 9.18 6.76 7.55
C GLU A 72 8.89 5.50 6.74
N GLN A 73 9.42 4.35 7.14
CA GLN A 73 9.10 3.08 6.51
C GLN A 73 7.62 2.71 6.66
N ALA A 74 7.02 2.98 7.83
CA ALA A 74 5.59 2.79 8.04
C ALA A 74 4.74 3.75 7.18
N ALA A 75 5.17 5.00 7.03
CA ALA A 75 4.54 5.98 6.14
C ALA A 75 4.60 5.51 4.67
N LEU A 76 5.75 5.00 4.21
CA LEU A 76 5.93 4.52 2.85
C LEU A 76 5.02 3.33 2.55
N GLN A 77 4.86 2.40 3.50
CA GLN A 77 3.92 1.28 3.38
C GLN A 77 2.48 1.76 3.25
N GLN A 78 2.08 2.77 4.03
CA GLN A 78 0.74 3.33 3.96
C GLN A 78 0.49 4.04 2.61
N ALA A 79 1.42 4.89 2.18
CA ALA A 79 1.36 5.57 0.89
C ALA A 79 1.29 4.57 -0.28
N GLY A 80 2.12 3.52 -0.25
CA GLY A 80 2.12 2.45 -1.24
C GLY A 80 0.82 1.65 -1.26
N TYR A 81 0.24 1.38 -0.09
CA TYR A 81 -1.08 0.76 -0.01
C TYR A 81 -2.15 1.62 -0.68
N MET A 82 -2.23 2.91 -0.34
CA MET A 82 -3.20 3.83 -0.95
C MET A 82 -3.03 3.92 -2.47
N ALA A 83 -1.79 4.01 -2.95
CA ALA A 83 -1.47 4.00 -4.38
C ALA A 83 -1.91 2.72 -5.08
N SER A 84 -1.64 1.54 -4.50
CA SER A 84 -2.02 0.25 -5.09
C SER A 84 -3.54 0.03 -5.19
N ARG A 85 -4.30 0.79 -4.39
CA ARG A 85 -5.76 0.76 -4.33
C ARG A 85 -6.42 1.93 -5.04
N ALA A 86 -5.62 2.89 -5.50
CA ALA A 86 -6.05 4.21 -5.95
C ALA A 86 -7.13 4.83 -5.05
N ARG A 87 -6.88 4.80 -3.72
CA ARG A 87 -7.87 5.21 -2.72
C ARG A 87 -7.20 5.60 -1.40
N MET A 88 -7.50 6.80 -0.89
CA MET A 88 -7.24 7.16 0.50
C MET A 88 -7.99 6.25 1.50
N SER A 89 -7.27 5.70 2.47
CA SER A 89 -7.84 4.79 3.48
C SER A 89 -6.88 4.60 4.65
N HIS A 90 -7.26 4.99 5.85
CA HIS A 90 -6.47 4.71 7.07
C HIS A 90 -6.41 3.21 7.40
N THR A 91 -7.44 2.44 7.05
CA THR A 91 -7.50 0.99 7.26
C THR A 91 -6.98 0.25 6.02
N THR A 92 -6.11 -0.75 6.20
CA THR A 92 -5.72 -1.68 5.14
C THR A 92 -6.45 -3.02 5.27
N ARG A 93 -6.53 -3.81 4.19
CA ARG A 93 -7.32 -5.07 4.18
C ARG A 93 -6.71 -6.13 5.11
N TRP A 94 -7.57 -7.00 5.66
CA TRP A 94 -7.19 -8.21 6.44
C TRP A 94 -6.44 -7.93 7.75
N GLY A 95 -6.93 -6.99 8.56
CA GLY A 95 -6.42 -6.80 9.93
C GLY A 95 -5.06 -6.12 10.03
N LYS A 96 -4.46 -5.68 8.91
CA LYS A 96 -3.32 -4.76 8.92
C LYS A 96 -3.80 -3.31 9.12
N ASP A 97 -4.47 -3.06 10.23
CA ASP A 97 -4.81 -1.70 10.65
C ASP A 97 -3.54 -0.89 11.00
N PHE A 98 -3.74 0.40 11.27
CA PHE A 98 -2.66 1.31 11.66
C PHE A 98 -1.76 0.71 12.76
N ALA A 99 -2.36 0.14 13.81
CA ALA A 99 -1.63 -0.46 14.93
C ALA A 99 -0.76 -1.65 14.49
N SER A 100 -1.27 -2.53 13.65
CA SER A 100 -0.51 -3.67 13.12
C SER A 100 0.66 -3.22 12.25
N ARG A 101 0.49 -2.15 11.47
CA ARG A 101 1.58 -1.55 10.68
C ARG A 101 2.66 -0.94 11.59
N MET A 102 2.27 -0.21 12.64
CA MET A 102 3.22 0.33 13.61
C MET A 102 4.03 -0.79 14.27
N LYS A 103 3.34 -1.81 14.81
CA LYS A 103 3.98 -2.98 15.42
C LYS A 103 4.93 -3.69 14.46
N GLY A 104 4.51 -3.89 13.21
CA GLY A 104 5.32 -4.54 12.18
C GLY A 104 6.61 -3.80 11.81
N ASN A 105 6.66 -2.48 12.01
CA ASN A 105 7.86 -1.65 11.79
C ASN A 105 8.65 -1.41 13.09
N GLY A 106 8.27 -2.04 14.21
CA GLY A 106 8.94 -1.86 15.50
C GLY A 106 8.61 -0.53 16.19
N VAL A 107 7.58 0.18 15.74
CA VAL A 107 7.11 1.42 16.36
C VAL A 107 6.38 1.07 17.67
N GLN A 108 6.88 1.61 18.78
CA GLN A 108 6.34 1.41 20.12
C GLN A 108 5.70 2.69 20.65
N GLY A 109 4.75 2.54 21.58
CA GLY A 109 4.08 3.66 22.22
C GLY A 109 2.97 4.30 21.38
N ALA A 110 2.58 5.51 21.75
CA ALA A 110 1.55 6.26 21.05
C ALA A 110 2.04 6.65 19.64
N ALA A 111 1.16 6.50 18.66
CA ALA A 111 1.42 6.88 17.28
C ALA A 111 0.18 7.52 16.65
N GLY A 112 0.40 8.42 15.70
CA GLY A 112 -0.65 9.12 14.94
C GLY A 112 -0.37 9.11 13.44
N GLU A 113 -1.38 9.44 12.63
CA GLU A 113 -1.26 9.45 11.17
C GLU A 113 -2.05 10.59 10.52
N ASN A 114 -1.40 11.26 9.57
CA ASN A 114 -2.07 12.07 8.56
C ASN A 114 -1.86 11.41 7.19
N ILE A 115 -2.90 11.42 6.36
CA ILE A 115 -2.83 10.99 4.97
C ILE A 115 -3.40 12.08 4.05
N ALA A 116 -2.94 12.10 2.81
CA ALA A 116 -3.52 12.92 1.76
C ALA A 116 -3.29 12.27 0.40
N GLU A 117 -4.11 12.64 -0.59
CA GLU A 117 -3.84 12.36 -1.99
C GLU A 117 -4.02 13.64 -2.80
N GLY A 118 -3.20 13.82 -3.84
CA GLY A 118 -3.40 14.91 -4.79
C GLY A 118 -2.17 15.27 -5.61
N ARG A 119 -2.37 16.23 -6.51
CA ARG A 119 -1.36 16.74 -7.45
C ARG A 119 -0.65 17.96 -6.88
N PHE A 120 0.01 17.77 -5.75
CA PHE A 120 0.68 18.84 -5.03
C PHE A 120 2.02 18.39 -4.46
N ASP A 121 2.85 19.36 -4.12
CA ASP A 121 4.15 19.17 -3.48
C ASP A 121 4.04 19.14 -1.95
N GLN A 122 5.19 19.01 -1.30
CA GLN A 122 5.30 18.93 0.15
C GLN A 122 4.88 20.23 0.84
N GLN A 123 5.14 21.39 0.24
CA GLN A 123 4.76 22.68 0.84
C GLN A 123 3.24 22.82 0.87
N LYS A 124 2.57 22.52 -0.25
CA LYS A 124 1.12 22.57 -0.33
C LYS A 124 0.45 21.46 0.51
N LEU A 125 1.09 20.29 0.67
CA LEU A 125 0.64 19.25 1.59
C LEU A 125 0.53 19.77 3.03
N PHE A 126 1.59 20.40 3.55
CA PHE A 126 1.57 20.94 4.92
C PHE A 126 0.56 22.07 5.08
N ASP A 127 0.41 22.93 4.08
CA ASP A 127 -0.64 23.96 4.05
C ASP A 127 -2.04 23.34 4.17
N ILE A 128 -2.34 22.30 3.40
CA ILE A 128 -3.62 21.57 3.47
C ILE A 128 -3.84 20.98 4.86
N TRP A 129 -2.85 20.30 5.42
CA TRP A 129 -2.97 19.69 6.75
C TRP A 129 -3.10 20.74 7.87
N MET A 130 -2.45 21.89 7.76
CA MET A 130 -2.56 22.97 8.74
C MET A 130 -3.92 23.66 8.73
N HIS A 131 -4.63 23.63 7.60
CA HIS A 131 -6.01 24.12 7.45
C HIS A 131 -7.09 23.08 7.77
N SER A 132 -6.71 21.90 8.25
CA SER A 132 -7.63 20.83 8.61
C SER A 132 -7.46 20.46 10.09
N ASP A 133 -8.48 20.73 10.91
CA ASP A 133 -8.40 20.57 12.37
C ASP A 133 -7.86 19.20 12.84
N GLY A 134 -8.33 18.10 12.25
CA GLY A 134 -7.86 16.75 12.60
C GLY A 134 -6.37 16.53 12.28
N HIS A 135 -5.93 16.92 11.09
CA HIS A 135 -4.53 16.78 10.67
C HIS A 135 -3.60 17.72 11.45
N ARG A 136 -4.05 18.96 11.67
CA ARG A 136 -3.35 19.96 12.49
C ARG A 136 -3.18 19.46 13.92
N ARG A 137 -4.23 18.89 14.53
CA ARG A 137 -4.18 18.33 15.87
C ARG A 137 -3.06 17.29 16.00
N ASN A 138 -2.93 16.38 15.04
CA ASN A 138 -1.86 15.38 15.05
C ASN A 138 -0.46 16.04 14.99
N MET A 139 -0.24 16.99 14.07
CA MET A 139 1.07 17.65 13.92
C MET A 139 1.46 18.52 15.13
N LEU A 140 0.48 19.00 15.89
CA LEU A 140 0.67 19.83 17.08
C LEU A 140 0.41 19.08 18.39
N ASP A 141 0.33 17.75 18.35
CA ASP A 141 0.19 16.97 19.58
C ASP A 141 1.53 17.01 20.36
N PRO A 142 1.53 17.43 21.63
CA PRO A 142 2.73 17.47 22.46
C PRO A 142 3.26 16.07 22.83
N ASP A 143 2.46 15.01 22.71
CA ASP A 143 2.89 13.65 23.06
C ASP A 143 3.82 13.02 22.01
N PHE A 144 3.89 13.60 20.80
CA PHE A 144 4.79 13.12 19.74
C PHE A 144 6.13 13.87 19.74
N SER A 145 7.20 13.11 19.55
CA SER A 145 8.59 13.60 19.49
C SER A 145 9.31 13.20 18.20
N ARG A 146 8.76 12.24 17.44
CA ARG A 146 9.34 11.67 16.23
C ARG A 146 8.35 11.68 15.07
N PHE A 147 8.85 11.68 13.84
CA PHE A 147 8.01 11.58 12.65
C PHE A 147 8.67 10.85 11.49
N GLY A 148 7.85 10.37 10.57
CA GLY A 148 8.27 9.92 9.24
C GLY A 148 7.27 10.36 8.19
N LEU A 149 7.76 10.89 7.06
CA LEU A 149 6.94 11.35 5.94
C LEU A 149 7.35 10.62 4.66
N ALA A 150 6.36 10.13 3.91
CA ALA A 150 6.61 9.48 2.63
C ALA A 150 5.49 9.76 1.62
N TYR A 151 5.80 9.53 0.35
CA TYR A 151 4.80 9.46 -0.70
C TYR A 151 5.04 8.28 -1.65
N VAL A 152 3.98 7.88 -2.35
CA VAL A 152 4.03 7.00 -3.52
C VAL A 152 3.14 7.58 -4.62
N ARG A 153 3.63 7.61 -5.86
CA ARG A 153 2.87 8.10 -7.02
C ARG A 153 1.83 7.08 -7.47
N ASP A 154 0.72 7.55 -8.03
CA ASP A 154 -0.20 6.68 -8.76
C ASP A 154 0.52 6.10 -10.00
N GLY A 155 0.35 4.80 -10.28
CA GLY A 155 1.01 4.18 -11.43
C GLY A 155 0.40 4.56 -12.78
N ARG A 156 -0.78 5.19 -12.81
CA ARG A 156 -1.43 5.67 -14.04
C ARG A 156 -1.28 7.18 -14.21
N ASP A 157 -1.16 7.91 -13.12
CA ASP A 157 -0.93 9.35 -13.11
C ASP A 157 0.28 9.70 -12.21
N PRO A 158 1.49 9.83 -12.77
CA PRO A 158 2.68 10.18 -11.99
C PRO A 158 2.59 11.53 -11.29
N SER A 159 1.68 12.43 -11.69
CA SER A 159 1.47 13.72 -11.01
C SER A 159 0.66 13.56 -9.71
N LEU A 160 -0.13 12.49 -9.58
CA LEU A 160 -0.89 12.16 -8.40
C LEU A 160 0.02 11.44 -7.39
N ARG A 161 0.07 11.95 -6.17
CA ARG A 161 0.79 11.35 -5.05
C ARG A 161 -0.16 10.98 -3.93
N TYR A 162 0.12 9.86 -3.27
CA TYR A 162 -0.46 9.47 -2.00
C TYR A 162 0.59 9.72 -0.92
N TRP A 163 0.24 10.53 0.08
CA TRP A 163 1.11 10.98 1.15
C TRP A 163 0.69 10.34 2.46
N ALA A 164 1.68 9.98 3.28
CA ALA A 164 1.46 9.59 4.67
C ALA A 164 2.51 10.24 5.57
N LEU A 165 2.07 10.82 6.67
CA LEU A 165 2.88 11.24 7.80
C LEU A 165 2.52 10.34 8.98
N VAL A 166 3.51 9.70 9.56
CA VAL A 166 3.38 8.92 10.78
C VAL A 166 4.12 9.65 11.90
N LEU A 167 3.47 9.78 13.04
CA LEU A 167 3.99 10.45 14.24
C LEU A 167 4.17 9.41 15.35
N GLY A 168 5.20 9.57 16.17
CA GLY A 168 5.50 8.67 17.27
C GLY A 168 5.99 9.41 18.50
N LYS A 169 5.74 8.82 19.67
CA LYS A 169 6.31 9.28 20.95
C LYS A 169 7.81 9.03 21.02
#